data_AF-A0A9D3XKG2-F1
#
_entry.id   AF-A0A9D3XKG2-F1
#
_cell.length_a   1.000
_cell.length_b   1.000
_cell.length_c   1.000
_cell.angle_alpha   90.00
_cell.angle_beta   90.00
_cell.angle_gamma   90.00
#
_symmetry.space_group_name_H-M   'P 1'
#
loop_
_entity.id
_entity.type
_entity.pdbx_description
1 polymer ?
#
loop_
_entity_poly.entity_id
_entity_poly.type
_entity_poly.pdbx_seq_one_letter_code
_entity_poly.pdbx_strand_id
1 'polypeptide(L)'
;MSIVGELIAPMDVGRCVGIQITNNTRDVTLEYPRTYCFSGWAMIEPVSRIPPGSSGSSVFVKTSYMPCGSVGVLSYESDAFTLAIMFSNPFDCILYTSEFAIQIFTGRKHFHSMENLYHYM
;
A
#
# COMPACT_ATOMS: atom_id res chain seq x y z
N MET A 1 8.52 2.72 18.33
CA MET A 1 7.54 3.07 17.28
C MET A 1 7.84 2.21 16.06
N SER A 2 6.87 1.96 15.17
CA SER A 2 7.19 1.36 13.86
C SER A 2 7.93 2.39 13.00
N ILE A 3 8.77 1.93 12.06
CA ILE A 3 9.52 2.79 11.13
C ILE A 3 8.56 3.73 10.39
N VAL A 4 7.40 3.21 9.98
CA VAL A 4 6.34 3.99 9.34
C VAL A 4 5.81 5.11 10.23
N GLY A 5 5.67 4.88 11.54
CA GLY A 5 5.26 5.93 12.48
C GLY A 5 6.26 7.08 12.55
N GLU A 6 7.57 6.78 12.49
CA GLU A 6 8.62 7.79 12.45
C GLU A 6 8.65 8.55 11.11
N LEU A 7 8.34 7.87 9.99
CA LEU A 7 8.23 8.50 8.67
C LEU A 7 7.05 9.47 8.58
N ILE A 8 5.94 9.16 9.25
CA ILE A 8 4.70 9.96 9.19
C ILE A 8 4.69 11.08 10.22
N ALA A 9 5.31 10.89 11.39
CA ALA A 9 5.32 11.87 12.48
C ALA A 9 5.71 13.31 12.09
N PRO A 10 6.69 13.57 11.20
CA PRO A 10 7.03 14.92 10.78
C PRO A 10 6.14 15.46 9.64
N MET A 11 5.21 14.67 9.10
CA MET A 11 4.41 15.07 7.94
C MET A 11 3.19 15.91 8.35
N ASP A 12 3.12 17.15 7.90
CA ASP A 12 1.90 17.99 7.98
C ASP A 12 0.95 17.66 6.82
N VAL A 13 0.45 16.41 6.81
CA VAL A 13 -0.47 15.90 5.79
C VAL A 13 -1.78 15.50 6.46
N GLY A 14 -2.88 16.14 6.05
CA GLY A 14 -4.18 15.94 6.72
C GLY A 14 -4.70 14.49 6.73
N ARG A 15 -4.33 13.67 5.72
CA ARG A 15 -4.63 12.23 5.67
C ARG A 15 -3.48 11.48 4.97
N CYS A 16 -3.08 10.36 5.55
CA CYS A 16 -2.07 9.46 4.99
C CYS A 16 -2.35 8.01 5.34
N VAL A 17 -1.68 7.10 4.63
CA VAL A 17 -1.60 5.67 4.94
C VAL A 17 -0.14 5.26 4.84
N GLY A 18 0.39 4.70 5.91
CA GLY A 18 1.70 4.06 5.90
C GLY A 18 1.56 2.55 5.90
N ILE A 19 2.28 1.89 5.00
CA ILE A 19 2.29 0.43 4.88
C ILE A 19 3.68 -0.07 5.21
N GLN A 20 3.79 -0.96 6.19
CA GLN A 20 5.01 -1.70 6.48
C GLN A 20 4.77 -3.19 6.20
N ILE A 21 5.58 -3.77 5.34
CA ILE A 21 5.55 -5.20 5.05
C ILE A 21 6.82 -5.81 5.63
N THR A 22 6.67 -6.72 6.59
CA THR A 22 7.78 -7.54 7.10
C THR A 22 7.68 -8.93 6.50
N ASN A 23 8.63 -9.28 5.64
CA ASN A 23 8.64 -10.55 4.94
C ASN A 23 9.29 -11.63 5.82
N ASN A 24 8.47 -12.38 6.56
CA ASN A 24 8.91 -13.50 7.39
C ASN A 24 8.84 -14.86 6.67
N THR A 25 8.73 -14.87 5.34
CA THR A 25 8.86 -16.12 4.56
C THR A 25 10.29 -16.65 4.64
N ARG A 26 10.50 -17.91 4.27
CA ARG A 26 11.83 -18.55 4.32
C ARG A 26 12.70 -18.22 3.11
N ASP A 27 12.10 -18.27 1.93
CA ASP A 27 12.78 -18.28 0.64
C ASP A 27 12.08 -17.43 -0.43
N VAL A 28 10.95 -16.80 -0.11
CA VAL A 28 10.16 -16.00 -1.06
C VAL A 28 10.58 -14.54 -0.98
N THR A 29 10.94 -13.94 -2.12
CA THR A 29 11.16 -12.49 -2.21
C THR A 29 9.94 -11.82 -2.81
N LEU A 30 9.43 -10.79 -2.13
CA LEU A 30 8.43 -9.89 -2.72
C LEU A 30 9.15 -8.90 -3.65
N GLU A 31 8.67 -8.76 -4.87
CA GLU A 31 9.29 -7.95 -5.91
C GLU A 31 8.26 -7.30 -6.85
N TYR A 32 8.74 -6.40 -7.71
CA TYR A 32 7.93 -5.67 -8.70
C TYR A 32 6.71 -4.96 -8.09
N PRO A 33 6.91 -4.04 -7.12
CA PRO A 33 5.81 -3.30 -6.55
C PRO A 33 5.05 -2.55 -7.62
N ARG A 34 3.73 -2.56 -7.52
CA ARG A 34 2.85 -1.74 -8.34
C ARG A 34 1.80 -1.09 -7.48
N THR A 35 1.46 0.15 -7.82
CA THR A 35 0.49 0.95 -7.07
C THR A 35 -0.55 1.52 -8.02
N TYR A 36 -1.74 1.76 -7.48
CA TYR A 36 -2.73 2.64 -8.07
C TYR A 36 -3.36 3.45 -6.94
N CYS A 37 -3.31 4.77 -7.07
CA CYS A 37 -3.95 5.69 -6.13
C CYS A 37 -5.24 6.20 -6.76
N PHE A 38 -6.38 5.68 -6.29
CA PHE A 38 -7.69 6.24 -6.62
C PHE A 38 -7.81 7.67 -6.07
N SER A 39 -7.23 7.92 -4.89
CA SER A 39 -7.17 9.23 -4.26
C SER A 39 -5.84 9.46 -3.56
N GLY A 40 -5.25 10.64 -3.77
CA GLY A 40 -3.91 10.95 -3.27
C GLY A 40 -2.80 10.41 -4.16
N TRP A 41 -1.61 10.24 -3.60
CA TRP A 41 -0.41 9.80 -4.32
C TRP A 41 0.60 9.15 -3.35
N ALA A 42 1.58 8.42 -3.90
CA ALA A 42 2.67 7.83 -3.14
C ALA A 42 3.75 8.87 -2.82
N MET A 43 3.84 9.27 -1.56
CA MET A 43 4.90 10.18 -1.10
C MET A 43 6.22 9.46 -0.87
N ILE A 44 6.14 8.24 -0.33
CA ILE A 44 7.27 7.32 -0.24
C ILE A 44 6.89 6.07 -1.03
N GLU A 45 7.57 5.90 -2.17
CA GLU A 45 7.35 4.77 -3.06
C GLU A 45 7.68 3.43 -2.37
N PRO A 46 6.96 2.34 -2.69
CA PRO A 46 7.30 1.02 -2.19
C PRO A 46 8.69 0.59 -2.64
N VAL A 47 9.44 -0.03 -1.74
CA VAL A 47 10.77 -0.58 -2.04
C VAL A 47 10.67 -1.66 -3.13
N SER A 48 11.63 -1.68 -4.06
CA SER A 48 11.56 -2.55 -5.24
C SER A 48 11.55 -4.05 -4.91
N ARG A 49 12.17 -4.45 -3.79
CA ARG A 49 12.26 -5.84 -3.33
C ARG A 49 12.24 -5.91 -1.80
N ILE A 50 11.60 -6.93 -1.26
CA ILE A 50 11.59 -7.27 0.17
C ILE A 50 12.00 -8.75 0.31
N PRO A 51 13.31 -9.05 0.45
CA PRO A 51 13.80 -10.41 0.69
C PRO A 51 13.29 -11.04 2.00
N PRO A 52 13.38 -12.37 2.15
CA PRO A 52 13.17 -13.05 3.43
C PRO A 52 13.92 -12.40 4.59
N GLY A 53 13.25 -12.21 5.72
CA GLY A 53 13.80 -11.61 6.94
C GLY A 53 13.96 -10.08 6.91
N SER A 54 13.50 -9.40 5.86
CA SER A 54 13.60 -7.94 5.74
C SER A 54 12.22 -7.26 5.79
N SER A 55 12.22 -5.92 5.86
CA SER A 55 11.00 -5.12 5.81
C SER A 55 11.09 -4.01 4.77
N GLY A 56 9.96 -3.73 4.12
CA GLY A 56 9.76 -2.58 3.24
C GLY A 56 8.70 -1.65 3.81
N SER A 57 8.81 -0.36 3.54
CA SER A 57 7.82 0.64 3.93
C SER A 57 7.44 1.52 2.74
N SER A 58 6.20 1.99 2.71
CA SER A 58 5.69 3.00 1.78
C SER A 58 4.69 3.91 2.47
N VAL A 59 4.53 5.12 1.95
CA VAL A 59 3.60 6.12 2.49
C VAL A 59 2.83 6.77 1.36
N PHE A 60 1.51 6.74 1.50
CA PHE A 60 0.55 7.37 0.61
C PHE A 60 -0.11 8.53 1.34
N VAL A 61 -0.27 9.65 0.64
CA VAL A 61 -0.82 10.88 1.23
C VAL A 61 -1.91 11.45 0.34
N LYS A 62 -2.81 12.21 0.96
CA LYS A 62 -3.83 12.94 0.20
C LYS A 62 -3.21 14.00 -0.71
N THR A 63 -3.93 14.39 -1.76
CA THR A 63 -3.57 15.56 -2.57
C THR A 63 -3.81 16.83 -1.76
N SER A 64 -2.83 17.73 -1.68
CA SER A 64 -2.96 18.97 -0.89
C SER A 64 -4.10 19.84 -1.39
N TYR A 65 -4.74 20.59 -0.48
CA TYR A 65 -5.85 21.52 -0.74
C TYR A 65 -7.12 20.92 -1.40
N MET A 66 -7.19 19.60 -1.57
CA MET A 66 -8.36 18.90 -2.10
C MET A 66 -9.16 18.26 -0.95
N PRO A 67 -10.50 18.21 -0.98
CA PRO A 67 -11.31 17.49 0.02
C PRO A 67 -11.31 15.98 -0.25
N CYS A 68 -10.13 15.38 -0.30
CA CYS A 68 -9.91 13.97 -0.63
C CYS A 68 -9.04 13.25 0.41
N GLY A 69 -9.18 11.93 0.47
CA GLY A 69 -8.43 11.04 1.35
C GLY A 69 -7.15 10.51 0.73
N SER A 70 -6.67 9.37 1.24
CA SER A 70 -5.61 8.56 0.65
C SER A 70 -6.14 7.15 0.45
N VAL A 71 -6.34 6.77 -0.80
CA VAL A 71 -7.09 5.56 -1.20
C VAL A 71 -6.42 4.91 -2.41
N GLY A 72 -6.20 3.62 -2.36
CA GLY A 72 -5.55 2.90 -3.44
C GLY A 72 -5.26 1.45 -3.14
N VAL A 73 -4.39 0.88 -3.97
CA VAL A 73 -3.93 -0.51 -3.86
C VAL A 73 -2.43 -0.59 -4.14
N LEU A 74 -1.76 -1.49 -3.43
CA LEU A 74 -0.37 -1.87 -3.60
C LEU A 74 -0.30 -3.37 -3.86
N SER A 75 0.44 -3.82 -4.86
CA SER A 75 0.74 -5.23 -5.06
C SER A 75 2.24 -5.51 -5.10
N TYR A 76 2.62 -6.70 -4.64
CA TYR A 76 3.93 -7.29 -4.84
C TYR A 76 3.77 -8.67 -5.47
N GLU A 77 4.57 -8.96 -6.48
CA GLU A 77 4.70 -10.29 -7.07
C GLU A 77 5.76 -11.10 -6.31
N SER A 78 5.71 -12.42 -6.42
CA SER A 78 6.80 -13.32 -6.08
C SER A 78 6.74 -14.55 -6.98
N ASP A 79 7.61 -15.52 -6.78
CA ASP A 79 7.54 -16.84 -7.43
C ASP A 79 6.41 -17.72 -6.88
N ALA A 80 6.07 -17.61 -5.60
CA ALA A 80 5.08 -18.45 -4.94
C ALA A 80 3.66 -17.86 -4.90
N PHE A 81 3.54 -16.54 -4.72
CA PHE A 81 2.25 -15.85 -4.61
C PHE A 81 2.34 -14.38 -5.04
N THR A 82 1.18 -13.74 -5.17
CA THR A 82 1.08 -12.29 -5.36
C THR A 82 0.30 -11.68 -4.21
N LEU A 83 0.92 -10.74 -3.52
CA LEU A 83 0.31 -9.98 -2.43
C LEU A 83 -0.37 -8.74 -3.02
N ALA A 84 -1.61 -8.47 -2.62
CA ALA A 84 -2.29 -7.21 -2.86
C ALA A 84 -2.81 -6.64 -1.53
N ILE A 85 -2.67 -5.34 -1.36
CA ILE A 85 -3.08 -4.58 -0.18
C ILE A 85 -3.88 -3.38 -0.66
N MET A 86 -5.18 -3.37 -0.40
CA MET A 86 -6.04 -2.20 -0.60
C MET A 86 -6.06 -1.38 0.68
N PHE A 87 -6.06 -0.06 0.53
CA PHE A 87 -6.22 0.88 1.64
C PHE A 87 -7.16 2.00 1.25
N SER A 88 -7.98 2.43 2.21
CA SER A 88 -8.89 3.56 2.09
C SER A 88 -8.87 4.37 3.38
N ASN A 89 -8.32 5.57 3.33
CA ASN A 89 -8.38 6.52 4.44
C ASN A 89 -9.11 7.80 3.96
N PRO A 90 -10.43 7.91 4.20
CA PRO A 90 -11.25 8.98 3.65
C PRO A 90 -10.96 10.34 4.30
N PHE A 91 -11.34 11.41 3.62
CA PHE A 91 -11.29 12.77 4.18
C PHE A 91 -12.39 12.97 5.24
N ASP A 92 -13.62 12.67 4.84
CA ASP A 92 -14.81 12.82 5.68
C ASP A 92 -15.04 11.57 6.53
N CYS A 93 -14.71 11.69 7.82
CA CYS A 93 -14.86 10.62 8.79
C CYS A 93 -16.26 10.58 9.45
N ILE A 94 -17.16 11.50 9.08
CA ILE A 94 -18.55 11.48 9.54
C ILE A 94 -19.34 10.48 8.69
N LEU A 95 -19.05 10.44 7.38
CA LEU A 95 -19.74 9.57 6.42
C LEU A 95 -19.01 8.25 6.14
N TYR A 96 -17.68 8.22 6.29
CA TYR A 96 -16.86 7.06 5.89
C TYR A 96 -15.84 6.67 6.97
N THR A 97 -15.52 5.38 7.03
CA THR A 97 -14.48 4.83 7.92
C THR A 97 -13.22 4.46 7.15
N SER A 98 -12.09 4.38 7.84
CA SER A 98 -10.88 3.82 7.25
C SER A 98 -11.04 2.31 7.05
N GLU A 99 -10.65 1.82 5.87
CA GLU A 99 -10.77 0.42 5.47
C GLU A 99 -9.46 -0.07 4.85
N PHE A 100 -9.19 -1.36 4.99
CA PHE A 100 -8.08 -2.02 4.30
C PHE A 100 -8.43 -3.48 4.03
N ALA A 101 -7.85 -4.03 2.97
CA ALA A 101 -7.97 -5.43 2.63
C ALA A 101 -6.62 -5.99 2.20
N ILE A 102 -6.38 -7.27 2.49
CA ILE A 102 -5.18 -8.00 2.09
C ILE A 102 -5.62 -9.25 1.36
N GLN A 103 -5.07 -9.47 0.17
CA GLN A 103 -5.33 -10.66 -0.62
C GLN A 103 -4.01 -11.32 -1.05
N ILE A 104 -3.94 -12.63 -0.91
CA ILE A 104 -2.86 -13.45 -1.46
C ILE A 104 -3.44 -14.24 -2.64
N PHE A 105 -2.87 -14.05 -3.83
CA PHE A 105 -3.18 -14.84 -5.01
C PHE A 105 -2.14 -15.94 -5.18
N THR A 106 -2.57 -17.16 -5.47
CA THR A 106 -1.66 -18.28 -5.73
C THR A 106 -0.83 -18.01 -6.99
N GLY A 107 0.48 -18.21 -6.90
CA GLY A 107 1.43 -18.02 -7.99
C GLY A 107 1.73 -16.55 -8.32
N ARG A 108 2.64 -16.37 -9.28
CA ARG A 108 2.95 -15.06 -9.85
C ARG A 108 1.81 -14.60 -10.73
N LYS A 109 1.15 -13.50 -10.36
CA LYS A 109 0.03 -12.91 -11.08
C LYS A 109 0.39 -11.48 -11.44
N HIS A 110 0.62 -11.25 -12.72
CA HIS A 110 0.73 -9.92 -13.25
C HIS A 110 -0.67 -9.35 -13.55
N PHE A 111 -1.05 -8.27 -12.88
CA PHE A 111 -2.34 -7.62 -13.12
C PHE A 111 -2.29 -6.77 -14.39
N HIS A 112 -3.21 -6.94 -15.33
CA HIS A 112 -3.27 -6.04 -16.50
C HIS A 112 -3.58 -4.58 -16.10
N SER A 113 -4.40 -4.38 -15.07
CA SER A 113 -4.76 -3.06 -14.56
C SER A 113 -4.80 -3.09 -13.03
N MET A 114 -4.08 -2.15 -12.39
CA MET A 114 -4.13 -1.96 -10.94
C MET A 114 -5.45 -1.31 -10.50
N GLU A 115 -6.07 -0.52 -11.38
CA GLU A 115 -7.41 0.06 -11.14
C GLU A 115 -8.47 -1.04 -11.06
N ASN A 116 -8.42 -2.04 -11.95
CA ASN A 116 -9.32 -3.19 -11.88
C ASN A 116 -9.09 -4.02 -10.61
N LEU A 117 -7.83 -4.14 -10.17
CA LEU A 117 -7.52 -4.78 -8.89
C LEU A 117 -8.11 -3.99 -7.71
N TYR A 118 -8.02 -2.67 -7.73
CA TYR A 118 -8.63 -1.81 -6.71
C TYR A 118 -10.15 -2.01 -6.65
N HIS A 119 -10.86 -2.05 -7.78
CA HIS A 119 -12.30 -2.29 -7.80
C HIS A 119 -12.72 -3.72 -7.44
N TYR A 120 -11.80 -4.69 -7.55
CA TYR A 120 -12.04 -6.07 -7.15
C TYR A 120 -11.95 -6.28 -5.63
N MET A 121 -11.09 -5.50 -4.96
CA MET A 121 -10.80 -5.59 -3.53
C MET A 121 -11.71 -4.69 -2.70
#